data_AF-A0A858PY13-F1
#
_entry.id   AF-A0A858PY13-F1
#
_cell.length_a   1.000
_cell.length_b   1.000
_cell.length_c   1.000
_cell.angle_alpha   90.00
_cell.angle_beta   90.00
_cell.angle_gamma   90.00
#
_symmetry.space_group_name_H-M   'P 1'
#
loop_
_entity.id
_entity.type
_entity.pdbx_description
1 polymer ?
#
loop_
_entity_poly.entity_id
_entity_poly.type
_entity_poly.pdbx_seq_one_letter_code
_entity_poly.pdbx_strand_id
1 'polypeptide(L)'
;MKRKHKRFLFAAIAFSAIGCVSTFVLLELKKNASFFCTTTELLSKAGDELRGPVRVGGMIIKGSIEHADDAVTFTITDFKTDLQVKYAGVLPPLFGEDMGAIAKGRLSGGIFEADELLAKHDERYMPKKYTVSGEIIR
;
A
#
# COMPACT_ATOMS: atom_id res chain seq x y z
N MET A 1 -51.67 22.52 7.42
CA MET A 1 -50.73 21.85 8.36
C MET A 1 -50.44 22.74 9.57
N LYS A 2 -50.64 22.24 10.80
CA LYS A 2 -50.37 22.98 12.05
C LYS A 2 -48.89 23.43 12.08
N ARG A 3 -48.59 24.67 12.55
CA ARG A 3 -47.23 25.28 12.56
C ARG A 3 -46.13 24.37 13.13
N LYS A 4 -46.49 23.51 14.09
CA LYS A 4 -45.62 22.47 14.68
C LYS A 4 -45.12 21.42 13.67
N HIS A 5 -45.95 21.02 12.71
CA HIS A 5 -45.56 20.03 11.69
C HIS A 5 -44.66 20.63 10.61
N LYS A 6 -44.79 21.93 10.30
CA LYS A 6 -43.85 22.62 9.41
C LYS A 6 -42.45 22.70 10.04
N ARG A 7 -42.36 23.07 11.33
CA ARG A 7 -41.08 23.09 12.06
C ARG A 7 -40.41 21.72 12.12
N PHE A 8 -41.19 20.67 12.38
CA PHE A 8 -40.68 19.30 12.40
C PHE A 8 -40.19 18.85 11.02
N LEU A 9 -40.91 19.21 9.96
CA LEU A 9 -40.51 18.92 8.57
C LEU A 9 -39.17 19.59 8.22
N PHE A 10 -39.00 20.88 8.56
CA PHE A 10 -37.72 21.57 8.34
C PHE A 10 -36.57 20.94 9.13
N ALA A 11 -36.81 20.55 10.39
CA ALA A 11 -35.80 19.88 11.20
C ALA A 11 -35.42 18.51 10.63
N ALA A 12 -36.39 17.73 10.16
CA ALA A 12 -36.13 16.42 9.53
C ALA A 12 -35.35 16.55 8.22
N ILE A 13 -35.67 17.54 7.38
CA ILE A 13 -34.93 17.81 6.14
C ILE A 13 -33.49 18.22 6.48
N ALA A 14 -33.28 19.12 7.45
CA ALA A 14 -31.95 19.55 7.86
C ALA A 14 -31.11 18.36 8.38
N PHE A 15 -31.71 17.50 9.20
CA PHE A 15 -31.03 16.30 9.71
C PHE A 15 -30.68 15.31 8.60
N SER A 16 -31.61 15.08 7.67
CA SER A 16 -31.39 14.21 6.52
C SER A 16 -30.27 14.74 5.61
N ALA A 17 -30.22 16.05 5.37
CA ALA A 17 -29.16 16.68 4.59
C ALA A 17 -27.78 16.46 5.23
N ILE A 18 -27.66 16.67 6.55
CA ILE A 18 -26.40 16.44 7.28
C ILE A 18 -26.01 14.96 7.25
N GLY A 19 -26.98 14.05 7.41
CA GLY A 19 -26.76 12.61 7.30
C GLY A 19 -26.22 12.22 5.93
N CYS A 20 -26.84 12.73 4.85
CA CYS A 20 -26.43 12.41 3.49
C CYS A 20 -25.02 12.91 3.18
N VAL A 21 -24.68 14.14 3.59
CA VAL A 21 -23.33 14.70 3.44
C VAL A 21 -22.30 13.86 4.21
N SER A 22 -22.59 13.53 5.47
CA SER A 22 -21.69 12.71 6.30
C SER A 22 -21.44 11.33 5.69
N THR A 23 -22.49 10.66 5.21
CA THR A 23 -22.37 9.37 4.55
C THR A 23 -21.53 9.46 3.28
N PHE A 24 -21.71 10.50 2.47
CA PHE A 24 -20.94 10.69 1.25
C PHE A 24 -19.44 10.89 1.54
N VAL A 25 -19.12 11.72 2.54
CA VAL A 25 -17.74 11.95 2.98
C VAL A 25 -17.09 10.65 3.48
N LEU A 26 -17.79 9.88 4.31
CA LEU A 26 -17.28 8.59 4.81
C LEU A 26 -17.07 7.58 3.68
N LEU A 27 -17.94 7.57 2.68
CA LEU A 27 -17.82 6.68 1.53
C LEU A 27 -16.58 7.00 0.69
N GLU A 28 -16.31 8.28 0.42
CA GLU A 28 -15.13 8.72 -0.34
C GLU A 28 -13.82 8.52 0.43
N LEU A 29 -13.83 8.72 1.76
CA LEU A 29 -12.70 8.39 2.61
C LEU A 29 -12.38 6.89 2.57
N LYS A 30 -13.41 6.03 2.65
CA LYS A 30 -13.23 4.57 2.57
C LYS A 30 -12.62 4.13 1.23
N LYS A 31 -12.96 4.80 0.12
CA LYS A 31 -12.39 4.51 -1.21
C LYS A 31 -10.94 4.93 -1.37
N ASN A 32 -10.53 6.06 -0.77
CA ASN A 32 -9.17 6.61 -0.89
C ASN A 32 -8.21 6.11 0.19
N ALA A 33 -8.68 5.39 1.20
CA ALA A 33 -7.81 4.76 2.18
C ALA A 33 -6.96 3.66 1.50
N SER A 34 -5.65 3.89 1.40
CA SER A 34 -4.72 2.82 0.99
C SER A 34 -4.53 1.87 2.16
N PHE A 35 -5.16 0.70 2.11
CA PHE A 35 -5.00 -0.32 3.14
C PHE A 35 -3.63 -0.99 2.98
N PHE A 36 -2.89 -1.05 4.08
CA PHE A 36 -1.69 -1.88 4.20
C PHE A 36 -2.14 -3.24 4.73
N CYS A 37 -1.88 -4.30 3.97
CA CYS A 37 -2.23 -5.66 4.33
C CYS A 37 -1.01 -6.57 4.22
N THR A 38 -0.97 -7.60 5.05
CA THR A 38 -0.01 -8.70 4.87
C THR A 38 -0.51 -9.64 3.77
N THR A 39 0.38 -10.48 3.23
CA THR A 39 0.00 -11.47 2.19
C THR A 39 -1.12 -12.40 2.66
N THR A 40 -1.07 -12.81 3.94
CA THR A 40 -2.07 -13.68 4.57
C THR A 40 -3.44 -13.00 4.62
N GLU A 41 -3.49 -11.73 5.04
CA GLU A 41 -4.75 -10.97 5.10
C GLU A 41 -5.31 -10.68 3.72
N LEU A 42 -4.45 -10.39 2.76
CA LEU A 42 -4.84 -10.08 1.40
C LEU A 42 -5.51 -11.29 0.73
N LEU A 43 -4.96 -12.49 0.89
CA LEU A 43 -5.56 -13.72 0.37
C LEU A 43 -6.83 -14.13 1.10
N SER A 44 -6.93 -13.87 2.41
CA SER A 44 -8.16 -14.10 3.19
C SER A 44 -9.30 -13.16 2.79
N LYS A 45 -8.99 -11.89 2.46
CA LYS A 45 -9.97 -10.86 2.09
C LYS A 45 -10.18 -10.69 0.57
N ALA A 46 -9.44 -11.45 -0.24
CA ALA A 46 -9.48 -11.42 -1.70
C ALA A 46 -10.88 -11.65 -2.30
N GLY A 47 -11.79 -12.27 -1.56
CA GLY A 47 -13.10 -12.71 -2.06
C GLY A 47 -14.17 -11.63 -2.22
N ASP A 48 -14.12 -10.49 -1.52
CA ASP A 48 -15.30 -9.60 -1.48
C ASP A 48 -15.04 -8.08 -1.28
N GLU A 49 -13.91 -7.66 -0.69
CA GLU A 49 -13.78 -6.27 -0.20
C GLU A 49 -12.68 -5.40 -0.84
N LEU A 50 -11.74 -5.96 -1.59
CA LEU A 50 -10.56 -5.23 -2.09
C LEU A 50 -10.83 -4.61 -3.48
N ARG A 51 -11.68 -3.58 -3.54
CA ARG A 51 -11.97 -2.81 -4.77
C ARG A 51 -10.98 -1.66 -5.07
N GLY A 52 -9.92 -1.51 -4.28
CA GLY A 52 -8.96 -0.40 -4.39
C GLY A 52 -7.51 -0.87 -4.48
N PRO A 53 -6.56 0.03 -4.80
CA PRO A 53 -5.14 -0.27 -4.76
C PRO A 53 -4.72 -0.61 -3.32
N VAL A 54 -4.26 -1.83 -3.10
CA VAL A 54 -3.81 -2.35 -1.81
C VAL A 54 -2.30 -2.25 -1.74
N ARG A 55 -1.76 -1.98 -0.56
CA ARG A 55 -0.32 -2.08 -0.30
C ARG A 55 -0.06 -3.40 0.41
N VAL A 56 0.71 -4.28 -0.21
CA VAL A 56 1.14 -5.54 0.39
C VAL A 56 2.63 -5.47 0.71
N GLY A 57 2.97 -5.77 1.96
CA GLY A 57 4.35 -5.87 2.43
C GLY A 57 4.75 -7.33 2.61
N GLY A 58 5.99 -7.65 2.27
CA GLY A 58 6.58 -8.97 2.51
C GLY A 58 8.08 -8.99 2.23
N MET A 59 8.70 -10.14 2.46
CA MET A 59 10.09 -10.38 2.10
C MET A 59 10.17 -11.13 0.77
N ILE A 60 11.13 -10.76 -0.07
CA ILE A 60 11.34 -11.43 -1.36
C ILE A 60 12.08 -12.76 -1.14
N ILE A 61 11.52 -13.85 -1.67
CA ILE A 61 12.13 -15.19 -1.58
C ILE A 61 13.34 -15.26 -2.54
N LYS A 62 14.46 -15.86 -2.09
CA LYS A 62 15.64 -16.12 -2.94
C LYS A 62 15.31 -16.96 -4.16
N GLY A 63 15.86 -16.59 -5.32
CA GLY A 63 15.67 -17.31 -6.57
C GLY A 63 14.25 -17.22 -7.15
N SER A 64 13.37 -16.38 -6.58
CA SER A 64 12.00 -16.21 -7.07
C SER A 64 11.85 -15.08 -8.08
N ILE A 65 12.91 -14.30 -8.32
CA ILE A 65 12.89 -13.15 -9.23
C ILE A 65 13.07 -13.65 -10.65
N GLU A 66 12.02 -13.51 -11.45
CA GLU A 66 12.01 -13.80 -12.89
C GLU A 66 11.83 -12.49 -13.66
N HIS A 67 12.80 -12.15 -14.48
CA HIS A 67 12.71 -11.01 -15.40
C HIS A 67 12.09 -11.47 -16.72
N ALA A 68 10.91 -10.96 -17.05
CA ALA A 68 10.37 -10.97 -18.40
C ALA A 68 10.60 -9.59 -19.03
N ASP A 69 10.72 -9.53 -20.37
CA ASP A 69 11.20 -8.34 -21.10
C ASP A 69 10.61 -7.00 -20.62
N ASP A 70 9.30 -6.94 -20.36
CA ASP A 70 8.58 -5.75 -19.89
C ASP A 70 8.04 -5.85 -18.44
N ALA A 71 8.21 -6.99 -17.76
CA ALA A 71 7.64 -7.20 -16.42
C ALA A 71 8.48 -8.15 -15.58
N VAL A 72 8.55 -7.89 -14.27
CA VAL A 72 9.28 -8.72 -13.33
C VAL A 72 8.31 -9.43 -12.42
N THR A 73 8.44 -10.74 -12.33
CA THR A 73 7.64 -11.58 -11.43
C THR A 73 8.51 -12.00 -10.27
N PHE A 74 8.02 -11.86 -9.04
CA PHE A 74 8.73 -12.29 -7.85
C PHE A 74 7.74 -12.74 -6.78
N THR A 75 8.20 -13.59 -5.86
CA THR A 75 7.36 -14.09 -4.78
C THR A 75 7.73 -13.38 -3.49
N ILE A 76 6.73 -12.81 -2.82
CA ILE A 76 6.88 -12.25 -1.47
C ILE A 76 6.24 -13.17 -0.44
N THR A 77 6.85 -13.25 0.73
CA THR A 77 6.37 -14.05 1.86
C THR A 77 6.34 -13.23 3.15
N ASP A 78 5.33 -13.49 3.96
CA ASP A 78 5.23 -13.04 5.37
C ASP A 78 5.50 -14.22 6.33
N PHE A 79 6.33 -15.18 5.88
CA PHE A 79 6.64 -16.46 6.56
C PHE A 79 5.46 -17.43 6.76
N LYS A 80 4.23 -17.03 6.41
CA LYS A 80 3.03 -17.86 6.51
C LYS A 80 2.43 -18.20 5.15
N THR A 81 2.49 -17.26 4.22
CA THR A 81 1.87 -17.42 2.91
C THR A 81 2.67 -16.66 1.87
N ASP A 82 2.89 -17.36 0.77
CA ASP A 82 3.63 -16.88 -0.38
C ASP A 82 2.65 -16.28 -1.39
N LEU A 83 2.98 -15.09 -1.88
CA LEU A 83 2.18 -14.35 -2.84
C LEU A 83 3.05 -14.01 -4.05
N GLN A 84 2.59 -14.42 -5.23
CA GLN A 84 3.25 -14.07 -6.48
C GLN A 84 2.86 -12.65 -6.87
N VAL A 85 3.87 -11.80 -7.10
CA VAL A 85 3.73 -10.40 -7.49
C VAL A 85 4.31 -10.21 -8.87
N LYS A 86 3.56 -9.53 -9.75
CA LYS A 86 4.00 -9.11 -11.08
C LYS A 86 4.09 -7.60 -11.13
N TYR A 87 5.22 -7.06 -11.53
CA TYR A 87 5.47 -5.62 -11.60
C TYR A 87 5.94 -5.23 -13.01
N ALA A 88 5.19 -4.35 -13.67
CA ALA A 88 5.45 -3.91 -15.05
C ALA A 88 6.02 -2.47 -15.08
N GLY A 89 7.15 -2.26 -14.41
CA GLY A 89 7.77 -0.93 -14.29
C GLY A 89 9.27 -0.98 -14.05
N VAL A 90 9.87 0.19 -13.88
CA VAL A 90 11.31 0.30 -13.59
C VAL A 90 11.57 -0.20 -12.17
N LEU A 91 12.44 -1.21 -12.05
CA LEU A 91 12.86 -1.74 -10.76
C LEU A 91 13.74 -0.70 -10.03
N PRO A 92 13.49 -0.45 -8.73
CA PRO A 92 14.39 0.34 -7.91
C PRO A 92 15.79 -0.30 -7.83
N PRO A 93 16.87 0.49 -7.72
CA PRO A 93 18.24 -0.03 -7.65
C PRO A 93 18.54 -0.84 -6.37
N LEU A 94 17.65 -0.76 -5.37
CA LEU A 94 17.71 -1.51 -4.10
C LEU A 94 16.72 -2.68 -4.07
N PHE A 95 16.20 -3.12 -5.21
CA PHE A 95 15.43 -4.35 -5.29
C PHE A 95 16.37 -5.55 -5.30
N GLY A 96 16.11 -6.53 -4.42
CA GLY A 96 16.94 -7.71 -4.31
C GLY A 96 16.31 -8.79 -3.43
N GLU A 97 16.89 -9.98 -3.49
CA GLU A 97 16.48 -11.12 -2.67
C GLU A 97 16.73 -10.87 -1.17
N ASP A 98 15.99 -11.56 -0.29
CA ASP A 98 16.08 -11.41 1.18
C ASP A 98 15.78 -10.00 1.72
N MET A 99 15.26 -9.11 0.88
CA MET A 99 14.91 -7.76 1.29
C MET A 99 13.40 -7.58 1.44
N GLY A 100 13.03 -6.68 2.36
CA GLY A 100 11.64 -6.27 2.56
C GLY A 100 11.20 -5.33 1.45
N ALA A 101 10.11 -5.68 0.78
CA ALA A 101 9.50 -4.88 -0.28
C ALA A 101 8.02 -4.61 0.03
N ILE A 102 7.56 -3.45 -0.41
CA ILE A 102 6.15 -3.07 -0.38
C ILE A 102 5.71 -2.89 -1.82
N ALA A 103 4.77 -3.73 -2.25
CA ALA A 103 4.14 -3.63 -3.56
C ALA A 103 2.75 -2.99 -3.40
N LYS A 104 2.42 -2.04 -4.25
CA LYS A 104 1.09 -1.41 -4.29
C LYS A 104 0.43 -1.76 -5.62
N GLY A 105 -0.80 -2.27 -5.55
CA GLY A 105 -1.47 -2.78 -6.74
C GLY A 105 -2.79 -3.48 -6.43
N ARG A 106 -3.16 -4.44 -7.28
CA ARG A 106 -4.42 -5.18 -7.19
C ARG A 106 -4.19 -6.68 -7.32
N LEU A 107 -5.03 -7.47 -6.67
CA LEU A 107 -5.04 -8.91 -6.85
C LEU A 107 -5.92 -9.28 -8.05
N SER A 108 -5.36 -9.95 -9.04
CA SER A 108 -6.05 -10.39 -10.25
C SER A 108 -5.77 -11.88 -10.50
N GLY A 109 -6.80 -12.73 -10.43
CA GLY A 109 -6.65 -14.16 -10.73
C GLY A 109 -5.68 -14.94 -9.84
N GLY A 110 -5.40 -14.46 -8.63
CA GLY A 110 -4.44 -15.08 -7.69
C GLY A 110 -3.00 -14.56 -7.80
N ILE A 111 -2.71 -13.70 -8.78
CA ILE A 111 -1.44 -12.98 -8.91
C ILE A 111 -1.67 -11.53 -8.50
N PHE A 112 -0.71 -10.95 -7.77
CA PHE A 112 -0.77 -9.55 -7.38
C PHE A 112 -0.08 -8.68 -8.44
N GLU A 113 -0.86 -7.91 -9.18
CA GLU A 113 -0.36 -6.95 -10.17
C GLU A 113 0.01 -5.65 -9.45
N ALA A 114 1.31 -5.36 -9.35
CA ALA A 114 1.85 -4.18 -8.72
C ALA A 114 2.06 -3.05 -9.73
N ASP A 115 1.53 -1.87 -9.40
CA ASP A 115 1.72 -0.60 -10.13
C ASP A 115 2.95 0.16 -9.61
N GLU A 116 3.23 0.08 -8.30
CA GLU A 116 4.36 0.72 -7.64
C GLU A 116 5.09 -0.29 -6.75
N LEU A 117 6.42 -0.26 -6.80
CA LEU A 117 7.29 -1.09 -5.95
C LEU A 117 8.21 -0.20 -5.11
N LEU A 118 8.09 -0.32 -3.79
CA LEU A 118 8.92 0.38 -2.81
C LEU A 118 9.83 -0.63 -2.12
N ALA A 119 11.12 -0.61 -2.45
CA ALA A 119 12.13 -1.31 -1.67
C ALA A 119 12.45 -0.48 -0.42
N LYS A 120 12.52 -1.12 0.75
CA LYS A 120 12.86 -0.42 1.99
C LYS A 120 14.27 0.17 1.86
N HIS A 121 14.41 1.49 2.02
CA HIS A 121 15.72 2.11 2.17
C HIS A 121 16.34 1.65 3.49
N ASP A 122 17.58 1.17 3.45
CA ASP A 122 18.37 0.95 4.67
C ASP A 122 18.63 2.32 5.31
N GLU A 123 17.90 2.64 6.38
CA GLU A 123 18.06 3.87 7.18
C GLU A 123 19.38 3.90 8.00
N ARG A 124 20.37 3.05 7.69
CA ARG A 124 21.69 3.13 8.34
C ARG A 124 22.47 4.32 7.78
N TYR A 125 22.10 5.51 8.24
CA TYR A 125 22.95 6.69 8.15
C TYR A 125 24.20 6.44 9.02
N MET A 126 25.31 6.08 8.38
CA MET A 126 26.63 6.17 8.98
C MET A 126 27.19 7.56 8.66
N PRO A 127 27.37 8.45 9.65
CA PRO A 127 28.05 9.70 9.39
C PRO A 127 29.48 9.41 8.91
N LYS A 128 29.89 10.04 7.79
CA LYS A 128 31.26 9.97 7.30
C LYS A 128 32.19 10.48 8.41
N LYS A 129 33.09 9.63 8.90
CA LYS A 129 34.20 10.06 9.75
C LYS A 129 35.14 10.89 8.88
N TYR A 130 35.16 12.20 9.09
CA TYR A 130 36.24 13.04 8.55
C TYR A 130 37.49 12.75 9.38
N THR A 131 38.43 12.01 8.81
CA THR A 131 39.81 12.06 9.30
C THR A 131 40.32 13.44 8.90
N VAL A 132 40.44 14.33 9.88
CA VAL A 132 41.20 15.58 9.72
C VAL A 132 42.65 15.15 9.52
N SER A 133 43.05 14.98 8.26
CA SER A 133 44.45 14.96 7.86
C SER A 133 44.90 16.42 7.82
N GLY A 134 45.29 16.92 8.98
CA GLY A 134 46.01 18.19 9.15
C GLY A 134 47.19 17.87 10.05
N GLU A 135 48.30 17.44 9.47
CA GLU A 135 49.36 18.33 8.97
C GLU A 135 50.37 18.58 10.09
N ILE A 136 51.45 17.83 9.95
CA ILE A 136 52.75 18.05 10.56
C ILE A 136 53.15 19.49 10.26
N ILE A 137 53.19 20.37 11.25
CA ILE A 137 54.06 21.53 11.22
C ILE A 137 54.86 21.57 12.52
N ARG A 138 56.17 21.66 12.31
CA ARG A 138 57.31 21.64 13.24
C ARG A 138 57.16 22.51 14.47
#